data_AF-A0A496QAP9-F1
#
_entry.id   AF-A0A496QAP9-F1
#
_cell.length_a   1.000
_cell.length_b   1.000
_cell.length_c   1.000
_cell.angle_alpha   90.00
_cell.angle_beta   90.00
_cell.angle_gamma   90.00
#
_symmetry.space_group_name_H-M   'P 1'
#
loop_
_entity.id
_entity.type
_entity.pdbx_description
1 polymer ?
#
loop_
_entity_poly.entity_id
_entity_poly.type
_entity_poly.pdbx_seq_one_letter_code
_entity_poly.pdbx_strand_id
1 'polypeptide(L)'
;MKDFVSKLDNLNRRIDEAIDVGNVEQLLSFLQTRGELLKMMDVENLDDETLRFLHNMVEEDKQRIARIEALAKNYTDQAKRLANGKRAMLQGYLNLQEADRVRKIDRSV
;
A
#
# COMPACT_ATOMS: atom_id res chain seq x y z
N MET A 1 5.82 -3.49 31.25
CA MET A 1 4.86 -2.60 30.58
C MET A 1 5.50 -1.46 29.80
N LYS A 2 6.34 -0.59 30.39
CA LYS A 2 6.94 0.54 29.66
C LYS A 2 7.73 0.18 28.38
N ASP A 3 8.49 -0.91 28.40
CA ASP A 3 9.21 -1.40 27.22
C ASP A 3 8.26 -1.86 26.09
N PHE A 4 7.12 -2.46 26.46
CA PHE A 4 6.10 -2.89 25.50
C PHE A 4 5.43 -1.69 24.82
N VAL A 5 5.02 -0.69 25.61
CA VAL A 5 4.42 0.56 25.10
C VAL A 5 5.39 1.28 24.18
N SER A 6 6.67 1.40 24.57
CA SER A 6 7.70 2.03 23.74
C SER A 6 7.93 1.29 22.41
N LYS A 7 7.91 -0.05 22.44
CA LYS A 7 8.01 -0.87 21.22
C LYS A 7 6.81 -0.68 20.30
N LEU A 8 5.58 -0.65 20.84
CA LEU A 8 4.38 -0.36 20.04
C LEU A 8 4.41 1.04 19.45
N ASP A 9 4.80 2.04 20.24
CA ASP A 9 4.87 3.44 19.78
C ASP A 9 5.87 3.60 18.62
N ASN A 10 7.06 3.02 18.75
CA ASN A 10 8.04 3.00 17.66
C ASN A 10 7.47 2.32 16.41
N LEU A 11 6.80 1.18 16.59
CA LEU A 11 6.21 0.43 15.47
C LEU A 11 5.08 1.21 14.79
N ASN A 12 4.24 1.92 15.55
CA ASN A 12 3.19 2.78 15.02
C ASN A 12 3.76 3.91 14.16
N ARG A 13 4.85 4.56 14.60
CA ARG A 13 5.55 5.57 13.79
C ARG A 13 6.07 4.99 12.46
N ARG A 14 6.65 3.78 12.50
CA ARG A 14 7.15 3.12 11.29
C ARG A 14 6.02 2.70 10.34
N ILE A 15 4.87 2.31 10.90
CA ILE A 15 3.64 2.06 10.13
C ILE A 15 3.19 3.35 9.43
N ASP A 16 3.16 4.47 10.14
CA ASP A 16 2.77 5.76 9.57
C ASP A 16 3.73 6.20 8.45
N GLU A 17 5.04 6.09 8.67
CA GLU A 17 6.05 6.36 7.65
C GLU A 17 5.86 5.47 6.41
N ALA A 18 5.62 4.17 6.60
CA ALA A 18 5.40 3.23 5.50
C ALA A 18 4.12 3.53 4.69
N ILE A 19 3.05 3.97 5.37
CA ILE A 19 1.82 4.43 4.72
C ILE A 19 2.12 5.67 3.86
N ASP A 20 2.81 6.65 4.43
CA ASP A 20 3.06 7.94 3.79
C ASP A 20 3.96 7.81 2.55
N VAL A 21 4.96 6.92 2.57
CA VAL A 21 5.81 6.63 1.40
C VAL A 21 5.20 5.60 0.45
N GLY A 22 4.07 4.99 0.80
CA GLY A 22 3.43 3.94 0.01
C GLY A 22 4.20 2.61 -0.03
N ASN A 23 5.05 2.31 0.96
CA ASN A 23 5.78 1.05 0.98
C ASN A 23 4.92 -0.08 1.57
N VAL A 24 4.08 -0.69 0.71
CA VAL A 24 3.12 -1.73 1.12
C VAL A 24 3.80 -2.97 1.70
N GLU A 25 4.96 -3.36 1.18
CA GLU A 25 5.68 -4.54 1.66
C GLU A 25 6.17 -4.35 3.10
N GLN A 26 6.80 -3.22 3.40
CA GLN A 26 7.21 -2.88 4.76
C GLN A 26 6.01 -2.69 5.69
N LEU A 27 4.95 -2.03 5.19
CA LEU A 27 3.72 -1.85 5.95
C LEU A 27 3.14 -3.19 6.41
N LEU A 28 3.05 -4.18 5.52
CA LEU A 28 2.56 -5.51 5.86
C LEU A 28 3.43 -6.18 6.92
N SER A 29 4.75 -6.11 6.78
CA SER A 29 5.69 -6.64 7.76
C SER A 29 5.50 -6.00 9.15
N PHE A 30 5.38 -4.67 9.22
CA PHE A 30 5.17 -3.97 10.49
C PHE A 30 3.81 -4.29 11.13
N LEU A 31 2.74 -4.39 10.34
CA LEU A 31 1.42 -4.77 10.83
C LEU A 31 1.40 -6.21 11.39
N GLN A 32 2.12 -7.13 10.75
CA GLN A 32 2.29 -8.50 11.25
C GLN A 32 3.03 -8.52 12.59
N THR A 33 4.20 -7.86 12.67
CA THR A 33 4.95 -7.72 13.91
C THR A 33 4.12 -7.09 15.02
N ARG A 34 3.30 -6.07 14.69
CA ARG A 34 2.40 -5.42 15.66
C ARG A 34 1.35 -6.40 16.18
N GLY A 35 0.76 -7.19 15.29
CA GLY A 35 -0.20 -8.23 15.65
C GLY A 35 0.40 -9.32 16.54
N GLU A 36 1.64 -9.75 16.28
CA GLU A 36 2.36 -10.70 17.14
C GLU A 36 2.64 -10.11 18.52
N LEU A 37 3.08 -8.85 18.58
CA LEU A 37 3.37 -8.17 19.83
C LEU A 37 2.11 -8.05 20.70
N LEU A 38 0.98 -7.64 20.12
CA LEU A 38 -0.30 -7.55 20.82
C LEU A 38 -0.80 -8.91 21.34
N LYS A 39 -0.55 -10.02 20.64
CA LYS A 39 -0.90 -11.37 21.11
C LYS A 39 -0.12 -11.82 22.33
N MET A 40 1.11 -11.31 22.51
CA MET A 40 1.96 -11.63 23.66
C MET A 40 1.63 -10.80 24.90
N MET A 41 0.70 -9.85 24.79
CA MET A 41 0.33 -8.96 25.88
C MET A 41 -0.59 -9.68 26.87
N ASP A 42 -0.23 -9.64 28.16
CA ASP A 42 -1.13 -10.04 29.24
C ASP A 42 -2.18 -8.94 29.46
N VAL A 43 -3.40 -9.22 29.00
CA VAL A 43 -4.54 -8.30 29.08
C VAL A 43 -5.17 -8.22 30.47
N GLU A 44 -4.89 -9.17 31.36
CA GLU A 44 -5.53 -9.23 32.68
C GLU A 44 -4.89 -8.24 33.68
N ASN A 45 -3.67 -7.78 33.42
CA ASN A 45 -2.87 -6.96 34.33
C ASN A 45 -2.33 -5.67 33.69
N LEU A 46 -3.16 -4.97 32.91
CA LEU A 46 -2.79 -3.70 32.30
C LEU A 46 -2.96 -2.52 33.26
N ASP A 47 -1.93 -1.68 33.36
CA ASP A 47 -2.05 -0.39 34.06
C ASP A 47 -2.86 0.65 33.25
N ASP A 48 -3.40 1.65 33.93
CA ASP A 48 -4.24 2.70 33.32
C ASP A 48 -3.50 3.50 32.23
N GLU A 49 -2.17 3.61 32.32
CA GLU A 49 -1.34 4.27 31.32
C GLU A 49 -1.35 3.46 30.01
N THR A 50 -1.12 2.16 30.09
CA THR A 50 -1.15 1.24 28.95
C THR A 50 -2.54 1.15 28.35
N LEU A 51 -3.59 1.09 29.17
CA LEU A 51 -4.98 1.08 28.68
C LEU A 51 -5.30 2.35 27.88
N ARG A 52 -4.91 3.54 28.38
CA ARG A 52 -5.09 4.80 27.66
C ARG A 52 -4.29 4.83 26.36
N PHE A 53 -3.04 4.35 26.38
CA PHE A 53 -2.22 4.25 25.19
C PHE A 53 -2.89 3.37 24.11
N LEU A 54 -3.36 2.17 24.47
CA LEU A 54 -4.03 1.26 23.55
C LEU A 54 -5.33 1.85 23.00
N HIS A 55 -6.10 2.57 23.82
CA HIS A 55 -7.31 3.25 23.38
C HIS A 55 -7.01 4.35 22.35
N ASN A 56 -6.00 5.19 22.61
CA ASN A 56 -5.57 6.22 21.66
C ASN A 56 -5.10 5.62 20.34
N MET A 57 -4.35 4.52 20.42
CA MET A 57 -3.88 3.78 19.26
C MET A 57 -5.03 3.26 18.38
N VAL A 58 -6.16 2.82 18.97
CA VAL A 58 -7.35 2.43 18.22
C VAL A 58 -7.96 3.60 17.46
N GLU A 59 -8.01 4.79 18.05
CA GLU A 59 -8.51 5.99 17.36
C GLU A 59 -7.60 6.40 16.20
N GLU A 60 -6.28 6.32 16.38
CA GLU A 60 -5.33 6.55 15.29
C GLU A 60 -5.44 5.49 14.18
N ASP A 61 -5.74 4.25 14.52
CA ASP A 61 -5.91 3.18 13.53
C ASP A 61 -7.09 3.43 12.60
N LYS A 62 -8.17 4.06 13.08
CA LYS A 62 -9.27 4.50 12.21
C LYS A 62 -8.77 5.45 11.11
N GLN A 63 -7.84 6.34 11.46
CA GLN A 63 -7.22 7.25 10.49
C GLN A 63 -6.21 6.52 9.59
N ARG A 64 -5.45 5.56 10.11
CA ARG A 64 -4.56 4.69 9.30
C ARG A 64 -5.34 3.91 8.25
N ILE A 65 -6.48 3.33 8.61
CA ILE A 65 -7.35 2.58 7.68
C ILE A 65 -7.76 3.46 6.51
N ALA A 66 -8.27 4.67 6.77
CA ALA A 66 -8.66 5.59 5.71
C ALA A 66 -7.49 5.96 4.76
N ARG A 67 -6.28 6.15 5.32
CA ARG A 67 -5.07 6.41 4.51
C ARG A 67 -4.66 5.20 3.67
N ILE A 68 -4.74 3.98 4.23
CA ILE A 68 -4.44 2.73 3.53
C ILE A 68 -5.45 2.49 2.39
N GLU A 69 -6.74 2.74 2.63
CA GLU A 69 -7.78 2.64 1.60
C GLU A 69 -7.53 3.64 0.46
N ALA A 70 -7.15 4.87 0.79
CA ALA A 70 -6.78 5.88 -0.21
C ALA A 70 -5.55 5.44 -1.03
N LEU A 71 -4.55 4.86 -0.39
CA LEU A 71 -3.36 4.31 -1.04
C LEU A 71 -3.74 3.18 -2.01
N ALA A 72 -4.58 2.23 -1.59
CA ALA A 72 -5.04 1.12 -2.42
C ALA A 72 -5.82 1.60 -3.66
N LYS A 73 -6.67 2.62 -3.48
CA LYS A 73 -7.40 3.27 -4.58
C LYS A 73 -6.43 3.91 -5.58
N ASN A 74 -5.42 4.64 -5.11
CA ASN A 74 -4.42 5.27 -5.95
C ASN A 74 -3.64 4.22 -6.78
N TYR A 75 -3.23 3.11 -6.17
CA TYR A 75 -2.58 2.02 -6.91
C TYR A 75 -3.48 1.41 -7.98
N THR A 76 -4.76 1.21 -7.67
CA THR A 76 -5.73 0.69 -8.63
C THR A 76 -5.88 1.62 -9.83
N ASP A 77 -5.94 2.93 -9.60
CA ASP A 77 -6.06 3.93 -10.66
C ASP A 77 -4.77 4.04 -11.50
N GLN A 78 -3.60 3.96 -10.87
CA GLN A 78 -2.32 3.90 -11.56
C GLN A 78 -2.21 2.63 -12.44
N ALA A 79 -2.62 1.48 -11.93
CA ALA A 79 -2.62 0.22 -12.69
C ALA A 79 -3.54 0.30 -13.93
N LYS A 80 -4.73 0.91 -13.79
CA LYS A 80 -5.63 1.16 -14.93
C LYS A 80 -4.97 2.06 -15.99
N ARG A 81 -4.33 3.17 -15.56
CA ARG A 81 -3.62 4.08 -16.47
C ARG A 81 -2.48 3.37 -17.19
N LEU A 82 -1.71 2.57 -16.48
CA LEU A 82 -0.61 1.78 -17.05
C LEU A 82 -1.11 0.78 -18.10
N ALA A 83 -2.17 0.03 -17.78
CA ALA A 83 -2.79 -0.92 -18.70
C ALA A 83 -3.32 -0.23 -19.96
N ASN A 84 -3.97 0.91 -19.82
CA ASN A 84 -4.46 1.71 -20.95
C ASN A 84 -3.30 2.24 -21.81
N GLY A 85 -2.22 2.73 -21.20
CA GLY A 85 -1.01 3.13 -21.90
C GLY A 85 -0.40 1.97 -22.72
N LYS A 86 -0.32 0.77 -22.14
CA LYS A 86 0.17 -0.42 -22.85
C LYS A 86 -0.72 -0.83 -24.02
N ARG A 87 -2.05 -0.76 -23.87
CA ARG A 87 -2.99 -1.03 -24.97
C ARG A 87 -2.83 -0.02 -26.11
N ALA A 88 -2.70 1.27 -25.78
CA ALA A 88 -2.49 2.32 -26.77
C ALA A 88 -1.19 2.10 -27.56
N MET A 89 -0.10 1.72 -26.87
CA MET A 89 1.16 1.36 -27.52
C MET A 89 1.00 0.18 -28.48
N LEU A 90 0.34 -0.90 -28.05
CA LEU A 90 0.08 -2.06 -28.89
C LEU A 90 -0.70 -1.68 -30.15
N GLN A 91 -1.77 -0.89 -30.00
CA GLN A 91 -2.53 -0.40 -31.15
C GLN A 91 -1.65 0.45 -32.09
N GLY A 92 -0.78 1.30 -31.54
CA GLY A 92 0.19 2.05 -32.33
C GLY A 92 1.11 1.16 -33.15
N TYR A 93 1.65 0.08 -32.56
CA TYR A 93 2.49 -0.88 -33.28
C TYR A 93 1.73 -1.62 -34.39
N LEU A 94 0.50 -2.06 -34.12
CA LEU A 94 -0.33 -2.73 -35.13
C LEU A 94 -0.64 -1.80 -36.31
N ASN A 95 -0.96 -0.53 -36.03
CA ASN A 95 -1.21 0.47 -37.07
C ASN A 95 0.03 0.71 -37.96
N LEU A 96 1.23 0.74 -37.36
CA LEU A 96 2.49 0.91 -38.11
C LEU A 96 2.76 -0.28 -39.03
N GLN A 97 2.54 -1.51 -38.54
CA GLN A 97 2.72 -2.72 -39.34
C GLN A 97 1.77 -2.77 -40.54
N GLU A 98 0.50 -2.40 -40.33
CA GLU A 98 -0.47 -2.37 -41.43
C GLU A 98 -0.11 -1.29 -42.46
N ALA A 99 0.34 -0.11 -42.02
CA ALA A 99 0.80 0.93 -42.93
C ALA A 99 2.01 0.49 -43.79
N ASP A 100 2.96 -0.24 -43.20
CA ASP A 100 4.09 -0.81 -43.94
C ASP A 100 3.67 -1.93 -44.89
N ARG A 101 2.67 -2.74 -44.52
CA ARG A 101 2.09 -3.78 -45.40
C ARG A 101 1.49 -3.15 -46.65
N VAL A 102 0.64 -2.14 -46.48
CA VAL A 102 -0.01 -1.42 -47.59
C VAL A 102 1.04 -0.80 -48.51
N ARG A 103 2.05 -0.08 -47.97
CA ARG A 103 3.13 0.52 -48.77
C ARG A 103 3.93 -0.49 -49.60
N LYS A 104 4.13 -1.70 -49.09
CA LYS A 104 4.84 -2.76 -49.84
C LYS A 104 4.00 -3.28 -51.00
N ILE A 105 2.68 -3.42 -50.82
CA ILE A 105 1.75 -3.83 -51.87
C ILE A 105 1.74 -2.78 -52.99
N ASP A 106 1.60 -1.49 -52.66
CA ASP A 106 1.57 -0.40 -53.64
C ASP A 106 2.85 -0.28 -54.49
N ARG A 107 4.01 -0.71 -53.98
CA ARG A 107 5.28 -0.74 -54.74
C ARG A 107 5.43 -1.95 -55.65
N SER A 108 4.55 -2.94 -55.52
CA SER A 108 4.60 -4.21 -56.25
C SER A 108 3.64 -4.25 -57.45
N VAL A 109 2.89 -3.16 -57.68
CA VAL A 109 1.94 -2.93 -58.78
C VAL A 109 2.52 -1.86 -59.70
#